data_AF-A0A5E4AF47-F1
#
_entry.id   AF-A0A5E4AF47-F1
#
_cell.length_a   1.000
_cell.length_b   1.000
_cell.length_c   1.000
_cell.angle_alpha   90.00
_cell.angle_beta   90.00
_cell.angle_gamma   90.00
#
_symmetry.space_group_name_H-M   'P 1'
#
loop_
_entity.id
_entity.type
_entity.pdbx_description
1 polymer ?
#
loop_
_entity_poly.entity_id
_entity_poly.type
_entity_poly.pdbx_seq_one_letter_code
_entity_poly.pdbx_strand_id
1 'polypeptide(L)'
;MSAPGVVSFTQQGWEQVLAKVKRAVVYLDAACAESLHWGCGSTRLLEAVGGPEFHLREFQSDAVGGGVKQPKAVFVLSCLLKGRTVETIRDIICRSHFQYCVVVTAVSHAVHLTANHVPAAAAAELEGQHPVFEQLEEKLCEWMGNMNYTAEVLHVPLLLAPAAPHLALTPAFASLFPLLPQDVHLLNSARPDKRRLGSLGEVDASTLTPKLLLQIRCLVSGLSSFCEHLGVREECFAVGSLSRIIAADLANYAPAKNRRKNATGRASVVFVDRTLDLTGAVGHHGDNLVEKIISVLPQLPGHTNDVMVNMVELTALQQEEENQNVVAPGCLAQSNDTAAKALWEALLNTKHKEAVMEVRRHLVEAASRENLPIKMSMGKESLARTAYILYSALQEQSQSSKESLWTPAAWAGHSSNFETPADSQVGQLSSF
;
A
#
# COMPACT_ATOMS: atom_id res chain seq x y z
N MET A 1 -19.36 -1.77 16.94
CA MET A 1 -18.74 -2.07 15.63
C MET A 1 -18.96 -0.86 14.73
N SER A 2 -17.94 -0.41 14.00
CA SER A 2 -18.09 0.66 13.01
C SER A 2 -19.05 0.24 11.90
N ALA A 3 -19.72 1.18 11.24
CA ALA A 3 -20.54 0.89 10.07
C ALA A 3 -19.69 0.21 8.96
N PRO A 4 -20.27 -0.73 8.18
CA PRO A 4 -19.62 -1.27 6.99
C PRO A 4 -19.27 -0.16 5.99
N GLY A 5 -18.04 -0.17 5.48
CA GLY A 5 -17.50 0.85 4.58
C GLY A 5 -16.08 0.50 4.15
N VAL A 6 -15.45 1.37 3.34
CA VAL A 6 -14.11 1.10 2.77
C VAL A 6 -13.03 0.98 3.85
N VAL A 7 -13.11 1.81 4.90
CA VAL A 7 -12.16 1.77 6.03
C VAL A 7 -12.30 0.48 6.81
N SER A 8 -13.52 0.10 7.22
CA SER A 8 -13.75 -1.11 8.00
C SER A 8 -13.46 -2.39 7.22
N PHE A 9 -13.72 -2.40 5.90
CA PHE A 9 -13.34 -3.51 5.02
C PHE A 9 -11.81 -3.71 5.02
N THR A 10 -11.07 -2.63 4.81
CA THR A 10 -9.61 -2.67 4.76
C THR A 10 -9.03 -3.11 6.12
N GLN A 11 -9.55 -2.56 7.21
CA GLN A 11 -9.09 -2.90 8.57
C GLN A 11 -9.36 -4.38 8.90
N GLN A 12 -10.54 -4.91 8.59
CA GLN A 12 -10.86 -6.32 8.83
C GLN A 12 -10.00 -7.27 7.99
N GLY A 13 -9.65 -6.88 6.76
CA GLY A 13 -8.68 -7.61 5.95
C GLY A 13 -7.32 -7.66 6.64
N TRP A 14 -6.79 -6.51 7.03
CA TRP A 14 -5.49 -6.43 7.70
C TRP A 14 -5.48 -7.10 9.08
N GLU A 15 -6.58 -7.11 9.84
CA GLU A 15 -6.68 -7.83 11.11
C GLU A 15 -6.41 -9.33 10.97
N GLN A 16 -6.85 -9.95 9.87
CA GLN A 16 -6.53 -11.35 9.56
C GLN A 16 -5.04 -11.57 9.30
N VAL A 17 -4.38 -10.61 8.64
CA VAL A 17 -2.93 -10.63 8.44
C VAL A 17 -2.19 -10.44 9.75
N LEU A 18 -2.58 -9.45 10.55
CA LEU A 18 -1.97 -9.14 11.84
C LEU A 18 -2.02 -10.34 12.81
N ALA A 19 -3.08 -11.17 12.73
CA ALA A 19 -3.18 -12.40 13.51
C ALA A 19 -2.11 -13.46 13.14
N LYS A 20 -1.51 -13.39 11.96
CA LYS A 20 -0.53 -14.36 11.45
C LYS A 20 0.93 -13.93 11.61
N VAL A 21 1.22 -12.65 11.82
CA VAL A 21 2.61 -12.13 11.71
C VAL A 21 3.47 -12.23 12.97
N LYS A 22 2.90 -12.66 14.11
CA LYS A 22 3.64 -12.77 15.37
C LYS A 22 4.93 -13.58 15.20
N ARG A 23 6.06 -12.95 15.52
CA ARG A 23 7.44 -13.45 15.43
C ARG A 23 7.83 -13.91 14.01
N ALA A 24 7.40 -13.19 12.99
CA ALA A 24 7.67 -13.53 11.59
C ALA A 24 8.50 -12.45 10.87
N VAL A 25 9.32 -12.88 9.90
CA VAL A 25 9.78 -12.00 8.83
C VAL A 25 8.62 -11.83 7.85
N VAL A 26 8.23 -10.59 7.57
CA VAL A 26 7.08 -10.30 6.70
C VAL A 26 7.56 -9.75 5.38
N TYR A 27 7.16 -10.39 4.28
CA TYR A 27 7.45 -9.96 2.92
C TYR A 27 6.19 -9.38 2.30
N LEU A 28 6.24 -8.13 1.82
CA LEU A 28 5.11 -7.46 1.16
C LEU A 28 5.48 -7.05 -0.25
N ASP A 29 4.56 -7.23 -1.20
CA ASP A 29 4.66 -6.50 -2.46
C ASP A 29 4.18 -5.05 -2.32
N ALA A 30 4.53 -4.21 -3.30
CA ALA A 30 4.26 -2.77 -3.26
C ALA A 30 2.77 -2.43 -3.08
N ALA A 31 1.87 -3.15 -3.75
CA ALA A 31 0.44 -2.87 -3.67
C ALA A 31 -0.16 -3.23 -2.31
N CYS A 32 0.25 -4.35 -1.70
CA CYS A 32 -0.13 -4.68 -0.33
C CYS A 32 0.50 -3.71 0.67
N ALA A 33 1.76 -3.31 0.48
CA ALA A 33 2.40 -2.30 1.33
C ALA A 33 1.64 -0.95 1.28
N GLU A 34 1.20 -0.52 0.11
CA GLU A 34 0.40 0.70 -0.05
C GLU A 34 -1.01 0.56 0.55
N SER A 35 -1.66 -0.60 0.44
CA SER A 35 -2.93 -0.86 1.16
C SER A 35 -2.75 -0.77 2.68
N LEU A 36 -1.67 -1.33 3.22
CA LEU A 36 -1.33 -1.23 4.65
C LEU A 36 -1.13 0.22 5.06
N HIS A 37 -0.33 0.95 4.28
CA HIS A 37 0.05 2.35 4.51
C HIS A 37 -1.17 3.24 4.75
N TRP A 38 -2.13 3.20 3.82
CA TRP A 38 -3.39 3.97 3.93
C TRP A 38 -4.39 3.38 4.92
N GLY A 39 -4.41 2.05 5.10
CA GLY A 39 -5.41 1.36 5.92
C GLY A 39 -5.14 1.36 7.42
N CYS A 40 -4.01 0.76 7.82
CA CYS A 40 -3.68 0.46 9.22
C CYS A 40 -2.37 1.08 9.70
N GLY A 41 -1.52 1.52 8.76
CA GLY A 41 -0.17 1.98 9.04
C GLY A 41 0.79 0.84 9.36
N SER A 42 2.08 1.09 9.13
CA SER A 42 3.13 0.11 9.41
C SER A 42 3.32 -0.16 10.89
N THR A 43 2.98 0.79 11.77
CA THR A 43 3.16 0.65 13.23
C THR A 43 2.40 -0.54 13.80
N ARG A 44 1.13 -0.73 13.43
CA ARG A 44 0.34 -1.89 13.87
C ARG A 44 0.93 -3.22 13.43
N LEU A 45 1.50 -3.26 12.22
CA LEU A 45 2.17 -4.46 11.71
C LEU A 45 3.45 -4.76 12.49
N LEU A 46 4.28 -3.74 12.75
CA LEU A 46 5.51 -3.87 13.55
C LEU A 46 5.21 -4.33 14.99
N GLU A 47 4.18 -3.77 15.61
CA GLU A 47 3.70 -4.19 16.94
C GLU A 47 3.24 -5.65 16.93
N ALA A 48 2.47 -6.07 15.92
CA ALA A 48 1.97 -7.43 15.80
C ALA A 48 3.08 -8.46 15.54
N VAL A 49 4.10 -8.09 14.77
CA VAL A 49 5.29 -8.90 14.54
C VAL A 49 6.05 -9.16 15.85
N GLY A 50 6.27 -8.12 16.65
CA GLY A 50 6.80 -8.24 18.00
C GLY A 50 8.27 -8.63 18.08
N GLY A 51 9.14 -7.63 18.27
CA GLY A 51 10.56 -7.78 18.56
C GLY A 51 11.48 -7.23 17.44
N PRO A 52 12.66 -6.69 17.79
CA PRO A 52 13.55 -6.03 16.82
C PRO A 52 14.25 -7.01 15.87
N GLU A 53 14.26 -8.30 16.20
CA GLU A 53 14.85 -9.35 15.37
C GLU A 53 13.96 -9.77 14.18
N PHE A 54 12.78 -9.17 13.99
CA PHE A 54 11.86 -9.52 12.91
C PHE A 54 11.67 -8.31 11.99
N HIS A 55 11.77 -8.53 10.69
CA HIS A 55 11.84 -7.46 9.70
C HIS A 55 10.64 -7.47 8.77
N LEU A 56 10.26 -6.27 8.35
CA LEU A 56 9.48 -6.04 7.13
C LEU A 56 10.46 -6.00 5.95
N ARG A 57 10.16 -6.73 4.89
CA ARG A 57 10.98 -6.78 3.69
C ARG A 57 10.10 -6.60 2.46
N GLU A 58 10.65 -5.94 1.45
CA GLU A 58 10.05 -5.95 0.13
C GLU A 58 10.12 -7.36 -0.46
N PHE A 59 9.03 -7.78 -1.10
CA PHE A 59 8.95 -9.05 -1.80
C PHE A 59 9.63 -8.95 -3.17
N GLN A 60 10.84 -9.48 -3.27
CA GLN A 60 11.65 -9.52 -4.49
C GLN A 60 12.62 -10.70 -4.48
N SER A 61 13.18 -11.03 -5.65
CA SER A 61 14.00 -12.24 -5.84
C SER A 61 15.30 -12.27 -5.01
N ASP A 62 15.86 -11.11 -4.69
CA ASP A 62 17.07 -10.91 -3.89
C ASP A 62 16.76 -10.61 -2.41
N ALA A 63 15.49 -10.66 -2.01
CA ALA A 63 15.12 -10.46 -0.62
C ALA A 63 15.84 -11.47 0.28
N VAL A 64 16.47 -10.94 1.33
CA VAL A 64 17.23 -11.73 2.30
C VAL A 64 16.28 -12.62 3.09
N GLY A 65 16.65 -13.90 3.20
CA GLY A 65 15.90 -14.90 3.94
C GLY A 65 15.86 -14.71 5.46
N GLY A 66 15.19 -15.64 6.14
CA GLY A 66 15.15 -15.74 7.59
C GLY A 66 16.38 -16.46 8.16
N GLY A 67 17.01 -15.85 9.15
CA GLY A 67 18.07 -16.47 9.94
C GLY A 67 17.53 -17.52 10.94
N VAL A 68 18.43 -18.19 11.66
CA VAL A 68 18.10 -19.25 12.64
C VAL A 68 17.09 -18.79 13.71
N LYS A 69 17.15 -17.52 14.13
CA LYS A 69 16.23 -16.93 15.12
C LYS A 69 14.89 -16.48 14.53
N GLN A 70 14.74 -16.54 13.22
CA GLN A 70 13.57 -16.12 12.44
C GLN A 70 12.92 -17.34 11.76
N PRO A 71 12.37 -18.31 12.51
CA PRO A 71 11.85 -19.55 11.93
C PRO A 71 10.50 -19.38 11.22
N LYS A 72 9.92 -18.17 11.21
CA LYS A 72 8.61 -17.92 10.61
C LYS A 72 8.67 -16.85 9.54
N ALA A 73 7.98 -17.10 8.42
CA ALA A 73 7.76 -16.14 7.35
C ALA A 73 6.27 -15.90 7.12
N VAL A 74 5.90 -14.66 6.79
CA VAL A 74 4.59 -14.32 6.24
C VAL A 74 4.79 -13.56 4.93
N PHE A 75 4.25 -14.08 3.83
CA PHE A 75 4.23 -13.41 2.54
C PHE A 75 2.85 -12.80 2.33
N VAL A 76 2.76 -11.50 2.05
CA VAL A 76 1.49 -10.79 1.83
C VAL A 76 1.52 -10.20 0.42
N LEU A 77 0.75 -10.82 -0.49
CA LEU A 77 0.93 -10.63 -1.94
C LEU A 77 -0.39 -10.29 -2.63
N SER A 78 -0.34 -9.34 -3.55
CA SER A 78 -1.43 -8.90 -4.42
C SER A 78 -1.47 -9.61 -5.78
N CYS A 79 -0.46 -10.43 -6.08
CA CYS A 79 -0.28 -11.10 -7.36
C CYS A 79 -0.69 -12.58 -7.34
N LEU A 80 -0.84 -13.16 -8.53
CA LEU A 80 -1.11 -14.59 -8.68
C LEU A 80 0.03 -15.43 -8.10
N LEU A 81 -0.32 -16.47 -7.33
CA LEU A 81 0.58 -17.50 -6.83
C LEU A 81 0.93 -18.49 -7.95
N LYS A 82 1.56 -17.97 -9.01
CA LYS A 82 2.01 -18.74 -10.19
C LYS A 82 3.25 -18.09 -10.81
N GLY A 83 4.06 -18.90 -11.51
CA GLY A 83 5.23 -18.42 -12.25
C GLY A 83 6.24 -17.74 -11.35
N ARG A 84 6.72 -16.56 -11.75
CA ARG A 84 7.76 -15.80 -11.03
C ARG A 84 7.46 -15.57 -9.56
N THR A 85 6.19 -15.34 -9.19
CA THR A 85 5.82 -15.16 -7.78
C THR A 85 6.18 -16.40 -6.94
N VAL A 86 5.87 -17.58 -7.46
CA VAL A 86 6.16 -18.85 -6.77
C VAL A 86 7.65 -19.16 -6.77
N GLU A 87 8.34 -18.85 -7.87
CA GLU A 87 9.80 -18.96 -7.94
C GLU A 87 10.49 -18.08 -6.90
N THR A 88 10.07 -16.81 -6.76
CA THR A 88 10.59 -15.91 -5.73
C THR A 88 10.31 -16.41 -4.31
N ILE A 89 9.09 -16.91 -4.03
CA ILE A 89 8.77 -17.49 -2.71
C ILE A 89 9.70 -18.66 -2.42
N ARG A 90 9.85 -19.60 -3.36
CA ARG A 90 10.75 -20.75 -3.23
C ARG A 90 12.18 -20.30 -2.96
N ASP A 91 12.70 -19.36 -3.75
CA ASP A 91 14.09 -18.92 -3.65
C ASP A 91 14.38 -18.24 -2.30
N ILE A 92 13.43 -17.47 -1.77
CA ILE A 92 13.52 -16.91 -0.41
C ILE A 92 13.53 -18.04 0.62
N ILE A 93 12.60 -18.99 0.54
CA ILE A 93 12.46 -20.09 1.52
C ILE A 93 13.69 -20.99 1.53
N CYS A 94 14.19 -21.41 0.36
CA CYS A 94 15.33 -22.32 0.25
C CYS A 94 16.64 -21.70 0.77
N ARG A 95 16.73 -20.37 0.87
CA ARG A 95 17.88 -19.65 1.48
C ARG A 95 17.65 -19.28 2.95
N SER A 96 16.58 -19.75 3.56
CA SER A 96 16.14 -19.39 4.91
C SER A 96 16.15 -20.59 5.86
N HIS A 97 15.94 -20.31 7.15
CA HIS A 97 15.74 -21.30 8.21
C HIS A 97 14.27 -21.36 8.65
N PHE A 98 13.35 -21.14 7.72
CA PHE A 98 11.92 -21.15 8.02
C PHE A 98 11.43 -22.57 8.33
N GLN A 99 10.58 -22.66 9.33
CA GLN A 99 9.87 -23.87 9.78
C GLN A 99 8.34 -23.64 9.78
N TYR A 100 7.93 -22.39 9.53
CA TYR A 100 6.54 -22.00 9.41
C TYR A 100 6.41 -20.89 8.36
N CYS A 101 5.76 -21.19 7.24
CA CYS A 101 5.45 -20.21 6.21
C CYS A 101 3.95 -19.97 6.10
N VAL A 102 3.54 -18.70 6.05
CA VAL A 102 2.17 -18.31 5.74
C VAL A 102 2.20 -17.47 4.46
N VAL A 103 1.34 -17.78 3.50
CA VAL A 103 1.12 -16.97 2.31
C VAL A 103 -0.29 -16.40 2.36
N VAL A 104 -0.39 -15.09 2.53
CA VAL A 104 -1.61 -14.32 2.39
C VAL A 104 -1.67 -13.77 0.96
N THR A 105 -2.69 -14.15 0.21
CA THR A 105 -2.94 -13.63 -1.14
C THR A 105 -4.17 -12.73 -1.18
N ALA A 106 -4.08 -11.58 -1.85
CA ALA A 106 -5.22 -10.72 -2.17
C ALA A 106 -6.01 -11.22 -3.39
N VAL A 107 -5.52 -12.27 -4.06
CA VAL A 107 -6.18 -12.89 -5.22
C VAL A 107 -6.99 -14.11 -4.75
N SER A 108 -8.26 -14.16 -5.11
CA SER A 108 -9.13 -15.26 -4.70
C SER A 108 -8.81 -16.56 -5.41
N HIS A 109 -9.16 -17.67 -4.76
CA HIS A 109 -9.00 -19.02 -5.30
C HIS A 109 -9.66 -19.20 -6.68
N ALA A 110 -10.86 -18.64 -6.89
CA ALA A 110 -11.56 -18.69 -8.18
C ALA A 110 -10.74 -18.07 -9.33
N VAL A 111 -9.97 -17.02 -9.04
CA VAL A 111 -9.09 -16.40 -10.02
C VAL A 111 -7.84 -17.26 -10.26
N HIS A 112 -7.30 -17.92 -9.24
CA HIS A 112 -6.23 -18.90 -9.42
C HIS A 112 -6.66 -20.10 -10.28
N LEU A 113 -7.89 -20.61 -10.10
CA LEU A 113 -8.45 -21.65 -10.96
C LEU A 113 -8.53 -21.19 -12.43
N THR A 114 -8.99 -19.96 -12.66
CA THR A 114 -8.99 -19.35 -13.99
C THR A 114 -7.57 -19.28 -14.58
N ALA A 115 -6.60 -18.80 -13.79
CA ALA A 115 -5.21 -18.68 -14.23
C ALA A 115 -4.54 -20.03 -14.52
N ASN A 116 -5.09 -21.11 -13.95
CA ASN A 116 -4.69 -22.50 -14.21
C ASN A 116 -5.52 -23.18 -15.30
N HIS A 117 -6.32 -22.41 -16.06
CA HIS A 117 -7.15 -22.89 -17.15
C HIS A 117 -8.14 -23.99 -16.73
N VAL A 118 -8.57 -23.96 -15.46
CA VAL A 118 -9.60 -24.89 -14.97
C VAL A 118 -10.95 -24.49 -15.60
N PRO A 119 -11.64 -25.41 -16.30
CA PRO A 119 -12.93 -25.12 -16.90
C PRO A 119 -13.97 -24.68 -15.85
N ALA A 120 -14.88 -23.78 -16.23
CA ALA A 120 -15.87 -23.23 -15.30
C ALA A 120 -16.76 -24.30 -14.63
N ALA A 121 -17.09 -25.39 -15.36
CA ALA A 121 -17.84 -26.51 -14.81
C ALA A 121 -17.06 -27.22 -13.69
N ALA A 122 -15.79 -27.53 -13.91
CA ALA A 122 -14.92 -28.14 -12.90
C ALA A 122 -14.64 -27.18 -11.73
N ALA A 123 -14.50 -25.89 -12.00
CA ALA A 123 -14.32 -24.89 -10.94
C ALA A 123 -15.54 -24.79 -10.01
N ALA A 124 -16.75 -25.02 -10.52
CA ALA A 124 -17.97 -25.04 -9.71
C ALA A 124 -18.04 -26.27 -8.79
N GLU A 125 -17.48 -27.41 -9.20
CA GLU A 125 -17.41 -28.63 -8.36
C GLU A 125 -16.43 -28.48 -7.19
N LEU A 126 -15.47 -27.55 -7.31
CA LEU A 126 -14.48 -27.21 -6.28
C LEU A 126 -14.96 -26.08 -5.34
N GLU A 127 -16.24 -25.69 -5.39
CA GLU A 127 -16.79 -24.65 -4.52
C GLU A 127 -16.62 -25.05 -3.04
N GLY A 128 -15.91 -24.21 -2.26
CA GLY A 128 -15.57 -24.48 -0.86
C GLY A 128 -14.29 -25.30 -0.64
N GLN A 129 -13.64 -25.80 -1.70
CA GLN A 129 -12.32 -26.43 -1.65
C GLN A 129 -11.25 -25.46 -2.16
N HIS A 130 -10.02 -25.61 -1.69
CA HIS A 130 -8.92 -24.73 -2.09
C HIS A 130 -7.69 -25.49 -2.61
N PRO A 131 -7.81 -26.37 -3.63
CA PRO A 131 -6.72 -27.26 -4.05
C PRO A 131 -5.45 -26.54 -4.51
N VAL A 132 -5.56 -25.35 -5.11
CA VAL A 132 -4.38 -24.55 -5.49
C VAL A 132 -3.61 -24.07 -4.27
N PHE A 133 -4.31 -23.75 -3.18
CA PHE A 133 -3.70 -23.33 -1.92
C PHE A 133 -3.09 -24.53 -1.21
N GLU A 134 -3.82 -25.64 -1.09
CA GLU A 134 -3.33 -26.91 -0.53
C GLU A 134 -2.06 -27.40 -1.25
N GLN A 135 -2.04 -27.40 -2.58
CA GLN A 135 -0.84 -27.77 -3.36
C GLN A 135 0.34 -26.83 -3.12
N LEU A 136 0.09 -25.55 -2.84
CA LEU A 136 1.16 -24.62 -2.50
C LEU A 136 1.65 -24.85 -1.06
N GLU A 137 0.76 -25.17 -0.12
CA GLU A 137 1.13 -25.54 1.25
C GLU A 137 2.08 -26.75 1.27
N GLU A 138 1.78 -27.80 0.50
CA GLU A 138 2.67 -28.95 0.33
C GLU A 138 4.05 -28.53 -0.17
N LYS A 139 4.10 -27.71 -1.24
CA LYS A 139 5.35 -27.19 -1.80
C LYS A 139 6.14 -26.33 -0.84
N LEU A 140 5.48 -25.51 -0.03
CA LEU A 140 6.14 -24.70 1.00
C LEU A 140 6.85 -25.61 2.02
N CYS A 141 6.21 -26.69 2.45
CA CYS A 141 6.82 -27.68 3.33
C CYS A 141 8.01 -28.41 2.67
N GLU A 142 7.87 -28.78 1.39
CA GLU A 142 8.97 -29.34 0.60
C GLU A 142 10.17 -28.38 0.53
N TRP A 143 9.94 -27.10 0.24
CA TRP A 143 11.01 -26.09 0.10
C TRP A 143 11.69 -25.74 1.42
N MET A 144 10.96 -25.80 2.54
CA MET A 144 11.57 -25.71 3.87
C MET A 144 12.37 -26.97 4.25
N GLY A 145 12.27 -28.05 3.46
CA GLY A 145 13.06 -29.28 3.61
C GLY A 145 12.50 -30.28 4.62
N ASN A 146 11.29 -30.08 5.14
CA ASN A 146 10.66 -31.00 6.09
C ASN A 146 9.13 -30.94 6.02
N MET A 147 8.50 -32.07 5.68
CA MET A 147 7.04 -32.19 5.59
C MET A 147 6.30 -32.06 6.93
N ASN A 148 7.02 -32.10 8.06
CA ASN A 148 6.45 -31.85 9.38
C ASN A 148 6.41 -30.36 9.76
N TYR A 149 6.97 -29.48 8.92
CA TYR A 149 6.83 -28.04 9.09
C TYR A 149 5.43 -27.55 8.74
N THR A 150 5.13 -26.31 9.10
CA THR A 150 3.79 -25.74 8.95
C THR A 150 3.75 -24.79 7.76
N ALA A 151 2.80 -25.03 6.85
CA ALA A 151 2.48 -24.11 5.77
C ALA A 151 0.99 -23.76 5.80
N GLU A 152 0.67 -22.51 5.51
CA GLU A 152 -0.71 -22.04 5.34
C GLU A 152 -0.80 -21.09 4.16
N VAL A 153 -1.84 -21.24 3.34
CA VAL A 153 -2.14 -20.32 2.24
C VAL A 153 -3.59 -19.87 2.38
N LEU A 154 -3.80 -18.56 2.59
CA LEU A 154 -5.12 -17.98 2.78
C LEU A 154 -5.37 -16.79 1.88
N HIS A 155 -6.62 -16.64 1.47
CA HIS A 155 -7.10 -15.47 0.74
C HIS A 155 -7.64 -14.42 1.70
N VAL A 156 -7.08 -13.20 1.62
CA VAL A 156 -7.57 -12.02 2.35
C VAL A 156 -7.70 -10.89 1.35
N PRO A 157 -8.91 -10.32 1.12
CA PRO A 157 -9.12 -9.34 0.06
C PRO A 157 -8.55 -7.96 0.42
N LEU A 158 -7.23 -7.79 0.28
CA LEU A 158 -6.49 -6.54 0.50
C LEU A 158 -6.59 -5.59 -0.72
N LEU A 159 -7.81 -5.40 -1.22
CA LEU A 159 -8.09 -4.65 -2.46
C LEU A 159 -7.85 -3.15 -2.31
N LEU A 160 -8.23 -2.58 -1.16
CA LEU A 160 -8.43 -1.14 -0.99
C LEU A 160 -7.30 -0.47 -0.21
N ALA A 161 -6.96 0.74 -0.62
CA ALA A 161 -6.22 1.75 0.14
C ALA A 161 -7.18 2.92 0.44
N PRO A 162 -7.74 3.02 1.66
CA PRO A 162 -8.75 4.02 1.99
C PRO A 162 -8.10 5.39 2.19
N ALA A 163 -8.24 6.28 1.21
CA ALA A 163 -7.76 7.66 1.29
C ALA A 163 -8.69 8.54 2.13
N ALA A 164 -10.00 8.25 2.17
CA ALA A 164 -10.98 8.95 3.01
C ALA A 164 -12.15 8.01 3.34
N PRO A 165 -13.11 8.38 4.23
CA PRO A 165 -14.21 7.51 4.63
C PRO A 165 -15.06 6.95 3.48
N HIS A 166 -15.12 7.65 2.35
CA HIS A 166 -15.88 7.28 1.15
C HIS A 166 -15.04 7.25 -0.13
N LEU A 167 -13.72 7.35 0.00
CA LEU A 167 -12.78 7.32 -1.12
C LEU A 167 -11.73 6.26 -0.84
N ALA A 168 -11.63 5.28 -1.73
CA ALA A 168 -10.61 4.27 -1.69
C ALA A 168 -10.00 4.06 -3.07
N LEU A 169 -8.72 3.71 -3.06
CA LEU A 169 -7.92 3.45 -4.23
C LEU A 169 -7.60 1.96 -4.31
N THR A 170 -7.16 1.50 -5.47
CA THR A 170 -6.89 0.08 -5.74
C THR A 170 -5.45 -0.08 -6.25
N PRO A 171 -4.43 -0.02 -5.38
CA PRO A 171 -3.01 0.02 -5.77
C PRO A 171 -2.59 -1.07 -6.76
N ALA A 172 -3.06 -2.31 -6.56
CA ALA A 172 -2.77 -3.46 -7.43
C ALA A 172 -3.28 -3.30 -8.87
N PHE A 173 -4.16 -2.33 -9.11
CA PHE A 173 -4.82 -2.04 -10.38
C PHE A 173 -4.49 -0.63 -10.90
N ALA A 174 -3.47 0.05 -10.37
CA ALA A 174 -3.09 1.40 -10.79
C ALA A 174 -2.75 1.49 -12.30
N SER A 175 -2.32 0.39 -12.93
CA SER A 175 -2.04 0.31 -14.36
C SER A 175 -3.24 -0.12 -15.21
N LEU A 176 -4.41 -0.39 -14.61
CA LEU A 176 -5.61 -0.79 -15.34
C LEU A 176 -6.26 0.45 -15.95
N PHE A 177 -6.10 0.64 -17.25
CA PHE A 177 -6.64 1.77 -17.98
C PHE A 177 -7.65 1.32 -19.05
N PRO A 178 -8.72 2.09 -19.32
CA PRO A 178 -9.66 1.77 -20.40
C PRO A 178 -8.97 1.62 -21.75
N LEU A 179 -9.47 0.69 -22.56
CA LEU A 179 -8.97 0.48 -23.92
C LEU A 179 -9.23 1.72 -24.78
N LEU A 180 -8.21 2.10 -25.56
CA LEU A 180 -8.26 3.17 -26.55
C LEU A 180 -8.58 2.60 -27.94
N PRO A 181 -9.08 3.42 -28.88
CA PRO A 181 -9.37 2.95 -30.23
C PRO A 181 -8.18 2.26 -30.92
N GLN A 182 -6.94 2.69 -30.63
CA GLN A 182 -5.73 2.06 -31.18
C GLN A 182 -5.53 0.62 -30.68
N ASP A 183 -6.00 0.28 -29.48
CA ASP A 183 -5.84 -1.07 -28.91
C ASP A 183 -6.62 -2.12 -29.68
N VAL A 184 -7.66 -1.73 -30.43
CA VAL A 184 -8.40 -2.63 -31.32
C VAL A 184 -7.47 -3.27 -32.37
N HIS A 185 -6.50 -2.51 -32.89
CA HIS A 185 -5.51 -3.04 -33.83
C HIS A 185 -4.61 -4.09 -33.18
N LEU A 186 -4.18 -3.84 -31.94
CA LEU A 186 -3.38 -4.80 -31.17
C LEU A 186 -4.18 -6.08 -30.89
N LEU A 187 -5.45 -5.95 -30.50
CA LEU A 187 -6.35 -7.09 -30.28
C LEU A 187 -6.61 -7.90 -31.56
N ASN A 188 -6.62 -7.25 -32.72
CA ASN A 188 -6.82 -7.88 -34.02
C ASN A 188 -5.56 -8.55 -34.58
N SER A 189 -4.36 -8.17 -34.12
CA SER A 189 -3.08 -8.70 -34.63
C SER A 189 -2.97 -10.22 -34.53
N ALA A 190 -3.56 -10.82 -33.49
CA ALA A 190 -3.58 -12.26 -33.26
C ALA A 190 -4.83 -12.97 -33.84
N ARG A 191 -5.69 -12.27 -34.61
CA ARG A 191 -6.99 -12.80 -35.05
C ARG A 191 -7.06 -13.08 -36.54
N PRO A 192 -7.79 -14.15 -36.93
CA PRO A 192 -8.21 -14.34 -38.32
C PRO A 192 -9.09 -13.17 -38.79
N ASP A 193 -8.99 -12.79 -40.08
CA ASP A 193 -9.70 -11.63 -40.65
C ASP A 193 -11.21 -11.64 -40.38
N LYS A 194 -11.84 -12.83 -40.42
CA LYS A 194 -13.29 -13.01 -40.18
C LYS A 194 -13.75 -12.75 -38.73
N ARG A 195 -12.82 -12.64 -37.78
CA ARG A 195 -13.08 -12.42 -36.34
C ARG A 195 -12.48 -11.10 -35.83
N ARG A 196 -12.08 -10.21 -36.76
CA ARG A 196 -11.56 -8.90 -36.41
C ARG A 196 -12.67 -8.01 -35.89
N LEU A 197 -12.32 -7.22 -34.89
CA LEU A 197 -13.17 -6.20 -34.29
C LEU A 197 -13.13 -4.93 -35.15
N GLY A 198 -14.30 -4.36 -35.43
CA GLY A 198 -14.44 -3.08 -36.13
C GLY A 198 -14.29 -1.86 -35.19
N SER A 199 -14.60 -2.02 -33.91
CA SER A 199 -14.57 -0.94 -32.93
C SER A 199 -14.43 -1.43 -31.48
N LEU A 200 -14.19 -0.51 -30.55
CA LEU A 200 -14.25 -0.78 -29.10
C LEU A 200 -15.63 -1.24 -28.63
N GLY A 201 -16.70 -0.98 -29.40
CA GLY A 201 -18.06 -1.39 -29.04
C GLY A 201 -18.25 -2.91 -29.08
N GLU A 202 -17.47 -3.59 -29.92
CA GLU A 202 -17.48 -5.04 -30.14
C GLU A 202 -16.56 -5.81 -29.19
N VAL A 203 -15.79 -5.11 -28.35
CA VAL A 203 -14.91 -5.76 -27.37
C VAL A 203 -15.76 -6.36 -26.24
N ASP A 204 -15.59 -7.65 -26.01
CA ASP A 204 -16.14 -8.39 -24.88
C ASP A 204 -15.06 -9.22 -24.15
N ALA A 205 -15.43 -9.90 -23.06
CA ALA A 205 -14.50 -10.71 -22.26
C ALA A 205 -13.76 -11.80 -23.06
N SER A 206 -14.39 -12.39 -24.08
CA SER A 206 -13.78 -13.43 -24.93
C SER A 206 -12.73 -12.89 -25.89
N THR A 207 -12.79 -11.58 -26.13
CA THR A 207 -11.92 -10.86 -27.05
C THR A 207 -10.70 -10.25 -26.34
N LEU A 208 -10.69 -10.21 -25.01
CA LEU A 208 -9.56 -9.65 -24.25
C LEU A 208 -8.33 -10.56 -24.28
N THR A 209 -7.16 -9.96 -24.09
CA THR A 209 -5.96 -10.76 -23.83
C THR A 209 -6.09 -11.51 -22.50
N PRO A 210 -5.51 -12.72 -22.35
CA PRO A 210 -5.59 -13.46 -21.10
C PRO A 210 -5.11 -12.66 -19.88
N LYS A 211 -4.07 -11.83 -20.06
CA LYS A 211 -3.53 -10.97 -19.00
C LYS A 211 -4.55 -9.92 -18.53
N LEU A 212 -5.18 -9.19 -19.45
CA LEU A 212 -6.16 -8.17 -19.11
C LEU A 212 -7.43 -8.80 -18.50
N LEU A 213 -7.89 -9.92 -19.05
CA LEU A 213 -9.02 -10.66 -18.48
C LEU A 213 -8.75 -11.11 -17.04
N LEU A 214 -7.54 -11.61 -16.75
CA LEU A 214 -7.14 -11.97 -15.38
C LEU A 214 -7.11 -10.76 -14.45
N GLN A 215 -6.58 -9.61 -14.89
CA GLN A 215 -6.61 -8.38 -14.09
C GLN A 215 -8.05 -7.95 -13.78
N ILE A 216 -8.96 -8.00 -14.75
CA ILE A 216 -10.39 -7.70 -14.52
C ILE A 216 -10.98 -8.67 -13.49
N ARG A 217 -10.70 -9.97 -13.59
CA ARG A 217 -11.21 -10.98 -12.65
C ARG A 217 -10.66 -10.80 -11.24
N CYS A 218 -9.40 -10.41 -11.07
CA CYS A 218 -8.85 -10.04 -9.77
C CYS A 218 -9.64 -8.86 -9.17
N LEU A 219 -9.87 -7.79 -9.94
CA LEU A 219 -10.63 -6.62 -9.49
C LEU A 219 -12.07 -7.00 -9.12
N VAL A 220 -12.76 -7.73 -9.99
CA VAL A 220 -14.14 -8.20 -9.80
C VAL A 220 -14.27 -9.04 -8.54
N SER A 221 -13.30 -9.94 -8.28
CA SER A 221 -13.30 -10.73 -7.05
C SER A 221 -13.20 -9.84 -5.82
N GLY A 222 -12.30 -8.85 -5.81
CA GLY A 222 -12.16 -7.92 -4.69
C GLY A 222 -13.42 -7.06 -4.49
N LEU A 223 -14.03 -6.56 -5.58
CA LEU A 223 -15.28 -5.81 -5.53
C LEU A 223 -16.43 -6.66 -4.99
N SER A 224 -16.51 -7.94 -5.38
CA SER A 224 -17.49 -8.87 -4.83
C SER A 224 -17.30 -9.08 -3.32
N SER A 225 -16.05 -9.22 -2.85
CA SER A 225 -15.76 -9.30 -1.40
C SER A 225 -16.14 -8.01 -0.68
N PHE A 226 -15.99 -6.85 -1.31
CA PHE A 226 -16.45 -5.59 -0.74
C PHE A 226 -17.99 -5.53 -0.66
N CYS A 227 -18.72 -5.96 -1.70
CA CYS A 227 -20.18 -6.06 -1.64
C CYS A 227 -20.67 -7.04 -0.56
N GLU A 228 -19.92 -8.13 -0.33
CA GLU A 228 -20.16 -9.06 0.77
C GLU A 228 -20.02 -8.40 2.14
N HIS A 229 -18.92 -7.67 2.36
CA HIS A 229 -18.70 -6.90 3.57
C HIS A 229 -19.81 -5.88 3.85
N LEU A 230 -20.28 -5.20 2.79
CA LEU A 230 -21.39 -4.26 2.90
C LEU A 230 -22.75 -4.93 3.13
N GLY A 231 -22.87 -6.24 2.93
CA GLY A 231 -24.13 -6.97 3.04
C GLY A 231 -25.14 -6.62 1.94
N VAL A 232 -24.66 -6.23 0.75
CA VAL A 232 -25.51 -5.74 -0.35
C VAL A 232 -25.54 -6.68 -1.55
N ARG A 233 -26.66 -6.65 -2.26
CA ARG A 233 -26.75 -7.06 -3.66
C ARG A 233 -26.49 -5.86 -4.55
N GLU A 234 -25.53 -6.00 -5.43
CA GLU A 234 -25.12 -5.00 -6.41
C GLU A 234 -25.99 -5.04 -7.68
N GLU A 235 -26.35 -3.86 -8.16
CA GLU A 235 -26.92 -3.60 -9.48
C GLU A 235 -25.89 -2.80 -10.28
N CYS A 236 -25.35 -3.39 -11.36
CA CYS A 236 -24.22 -2.84 -12.09
C CYS A 236 -24.66 -1.98 -13.27
N PHE A 237 -24.13 -0.77 -13.36
CA PHE A 237 -24.28 0.17 -14.46
C PHE A 237 -22.90 0.50 -15.02
N ALA A 238 -22.81 0.77 -16.31
CA ALA A 238 -21.52 1.06 -16.94
C ALA A 238 -21.62 2.13 -18.01
N VAL A 239 -20.61 2.99 -18.07
CA VAL A 239 -20.39 3.96 -19.14
C VAL A 239 -18.95 3.78 -19.64
N GLY A 240 -18.80 3.32 -20.89
CA GLY A 240 -17.51 2.94 -21.48
C GLY A 240 -17.41 1.45 -21.82
N SER A 241 -16.47 1.11 -22.70
CA SER A 241 -16.30 -0.27 -23.19
C SER A 241 -15.67 -1.19 -22.15
N LEU A 242 -14.62 -0.75 -21.45
CA LEU A 242 -13.97 -1.59 -20.45
C LEU A 242 -14.88 -1.74 -19.21
N SER A 243 -15.48 -0.64 -18.78
CA SER A 243 -16.47 -0.60 -17.70
C SER A 243 -17.63 -1.56 -17.93
N ARG A 244 -18.13 -1.70 -19.17
CA ARG A 244 -19.19 -2.66 -19.50
C ARG A 244 -18.75 -4.10 -19.26
N ILE A 245 -17.51 -4.44 -19.60
CA ILE A 245 -16.96 -5.77 -19.39
C ILE A 245 -16.80 -6.05 -17.89
N ILE A 246 -16.24 -5.10 -17.12
CA ILE A 246 -16.09 -5.23 -15.67
C ILE A 246 -17.46 -5.39 -14.99
N ALA A 247 -18.44 -4.56 -15.37
CA ALA A 247 -19.81 -4.63 -14.85
C ALA A 247 -20.48 -5.97 -15.17
N ALA A 248 -20.32 -6.47 -16.41
CA ALA A 248 -20.86 -7.76 -16.81
C ALA A 248 -20.18 -8.93 -16.08
N ASP A 249 -18.86 -8.89 -15.92
CA ASP A 249 -18.13 -9.91 -15.17
C ASP A 249 -18.53 -9.90 -13.69
N LEU A 250 -18.67 -8.72 -13.07
CA LEU A 250 -19.18 -8.62 -11.70
C LEU A 250 -20.60 -9.18 -11.62
N ALA A 251 -21.54 -8.74 -12.47
CA ALA A 251 -22.92 -9.22 -12.46
C ALA A 251 -23.04 -10.74 -12.65
N ASN A 252 -22.11 -11.36 -13.37
CA ASN A 252 -22.07 -12.80 -13.61
C ASN A 252 -21.08 -13.57 -12.73
N TYR A 253 -20.46 -12.92 -11.74
CA TYR A 253 -19.46 -13.55 -10.87
C TYR A 253 -20.08 -14.70 -10.07
N ALA A 254 -19.68 -15.93 -10.37
CA ALA A 254 -20.32 -17.14 -9.85
C ALA A 254 -20.28 -17.26 -8.31
N PRO A 255 -19.15 -16.99 -7.62
CA PRO A 255 -19.09 -17.07 -6.16
C PRO A 255 -20.06 -16.12 -5.43
N ALA A 256 -20.52 -15.06 -6.08
CA ALA A 256 -21.47 -14.11 -5.51
C ALA A 256 -22.94 -14.57 -5.58
N LYS A 257 -23.26 -15.66 -6.27
CA LYS A 257 -24.65 -16.07 -6.55
C LYS A 257 -25.48 -16.28 -5.29
N ASN A 258 -24.93 -16.95 -4.29
CA ASN A 258 -25.62 -17.22 -3.02
C ASN A 258 -25.77 -15.93 -2.19
N ARG A 259 -24.70 -15.14 -2.08
CA ARG A 259 -24.73 -13.82 -1.44
C ARG A 259 -25.84 -12.94 -2.01
N ARG A 260 -25.93 -12.78 -3.34
CA ARG A 260 -26.95 -11.92 -3.98
C ARG A 260 -28.39 -12.38 -3.72
N LYS A 261 -28.63 -13.67 -3.51
CA LYS A 261 -29.96 -14.20 -3.15
C LYS A 261 -30.34 -13.85 -1.72
N ASN A 262 -29.37 -13.84 -0.82
CA ASN A 262 -29.59 -13.72 0.63
C ASN A 262 -29.39 -12.30 1.15
N ALA A 263 -28.74 -11.42 0.38
CA ALA A 263 -28.48 -10.04 0.78
C ALA A 263 -29.79 -9.25 0.97
N THR A 264 -29.88 -8.56 2.10
CA THR A 264 -31.03 -7.71 2.45
C THR A 264 -30.87 -6.29 1.91
N GLY A 265 -29.64 -5.80 1.81
CA GLY A 265 -29.31 -4.50 1.22
C GLY A 265 -29.19 -4.53 -0.30
N ARG A 266 -29.34 -3.35 -0.92
CA ARG A 266 -29.06 -3.14 -2.35
C ARG A 266 -28.10 -1.97 -2.53
N ALA A 267 -27.24 -2.06 -3.53
CA ALA A 267 -26.35 -0.98 -3.93
C ALA A 267 -26.30 -0.87 -5.46
N SER A 268 -26.32 0.35 -5.98
CA SER A 268 -26.02 0.60 -7.39
C SER A 268 -24.52 0.84 -7.52
N VAL A 269 -23.87 0.09 -8.42
CA VAL A 269 -22.44 0.25 -8.72
C VAL A 269 -22.31 0.78 -10.13
N VAL A 270 -21.72 1.96 -10.27
CA VAL A 270 -21.52 2.62 -11.57
C VAL A 270 -20.05 2.55 -11.95
N PHE A 271 -19.76 1.88 -13.05
CA PHE A 271 -18.44 1.80 -13.66
C PHE A 271 -18.31 2.85 -14.76
N VAL A 272 -17.25 3.64 -14.72
CA VAL A 272 -17.03 4.74 -15.66
C VAL A 272 -15.61 4.67 -16.21
N ASP A 273 -15.47 4.57 -17.53
CA ASP A 273 -14.16 4.64 -18.18
C ASP A 273 -13.62 6.07 -18.08
N ARG A 274 -12.40 6.22 -17.55
CA ARG A 274 -11.73 7.54 -17.45
C ARG A 274 -11.59 8.26 -18.81
N THR A 275 -11.62 7.53 -19.92
CA THR A 275 -11.55 8.10 -21.28
C THR A 275 -12.73 9.01 -21.62
N LEU A 276 -13.82 8.97 -20.86
CA LEU A 276 -14.96 9.88 -21.00
C LEU A 276 -14.68 11.29 -20.49
N ASP A 277 -13.67 11.44 -19.64
CA ASP A 277 -13.21 12.73 -19.14
C ASP A 277 -11.68 12.67 -18.97
N LEU A 278 -10.91 12.95 -20.00
CA LEU A 278 -9.45 13.10 -19.83
C LEU A 278 -9.09 14.50 -19.36
N THR A 279 -9.89 15.50 -19.73
CA THR A 279 -9.66 16.91 -19.43
C THR A 279 -9.63 17.17 -17.93
N GLY A 280 -10.53 16.60 -17.15
CA GLY A 280 -10.55 16.75 -15.70
C GLY A 280 -9.27 16.22 -15.02
N ALA A 281 -8.68 15.15 -15.55
CA ALA A 281 -7.48 14.54 -14.97
C ALA A 281 -6.18 15.27 -15.33
N VAL A 282 -6.16 16.02 -16.44
CA VAL A 282 -4.98 16.79 -16.91
C VAL A 282 -5.13 18.29 -16.74
N GLY A 283 -6.26 18.73 -16.19
CA GLY A 283 -6.55 20.15 -15.96
C GLY A 283 -5.73 20.70 -14.80
N HIS A 284 -5.34 21.97 -14.88
CA HIS A 284 -4.72 22.70 -13.77
C HIS A 284 -5.76 23.42 -12.89
N HIS A 285 -7.03 23.03 -12.99
CA HIS A 285 -8.16 23.71 -12.36
C HIS A 285 -8.56 23.12 -11.00
N GLY A 286 -7.69 22.36 -10.36
CA GLY A 286 -8.05 21.59 -9.17
C GLY A 286 -8.75 22.41 -8.09
N ASP A 287 -9.92 21.91 -7.71
CA ASP A 287 -10.89 22.64 -6.88
C ASP A 287 -10.50 22.64 -5.39
N ASN A 288 -9.71 21.65 -4.97
CA ASN A 288 -9.26 21.46 -3.60
C ASN A 288 -7.72 21.48 -3.47
N LEU A 289 -7.22 21.55 -2.23
CA LEU A 289 -5.79 21.65 -1.97
C LEU A 289 -5.06 20.32 -2.22
N VAL A 290 -5.71 19.19 -1.95
CA VAL A 290 -5.12 17.86 -2.13
C VAL A 290 -4.76 17.60 -3.58
N GLU A 291 -5.62 17.95 -4.52
CA GLU A 291 -5.36 17.79 -5.95
C GLU A 291 -4.09 18.54 -6.37
N LYS A 292 -3.89 19.77 -5.85
CA LYS A 292 -2.68 20.54 -6.10
C LYS A 292 -1.44 19.87 -5.50
N ILE A 293 -1.53 19.38 -4.27
CA ILE A 293 -0.43 18.67 -3.60
C ILE A 293 -0.01 17.45 -4.44
N ILE A 294 -0.98 16.60 -4.82
CA ILE A 294 -0.72 15.38 -5.60
C ILE A 294 -0.20 15.71 -7.00
N SER A 295 -0.65 16.79 -7.62
CA SER A 295 -0.21 17.19 -8.97
C SER A 295 1.21 17.79 -9.04
N VAL A 296 1.73 18.32 -7.92
CA VAL A 296 3.01 19.05 -7.88
C VAL A 296 4.12 18.22 -7.23
N LEU A 297 3.80 17.44 -6.19
CA LEU A 297 4.80 16.67 -5.48
C LEU A 297 5.16 15.37 -6.22
N PRO A 298 6.42 14.93 -6.16
CA PRO A 298 6.82 13.67 -6.79
C PRO A 298 6.20 12.48 -6.06
N GLN A 299 6.03 11.37 -6.76
CA GLN A 299 5.45 10.14 -6.21
C GLN A 299 6.34 9.53 -5.12
N LEU A 300 5.72 9.05 -4.04
CA LEU A 300 6.42 8.31 -2.98
C LEU A 300 6.95 6.97 -3.53
N PRO A 301 8.25 6.65 -3.37
CA PRO A 301 8.80 5.41 -3.90
C PRO A 301 8.02 4.16 -3.45
N GLY A 302 7.80 3.24 -4.38
CA GLY A 302 7.01 2.03 -4.15
C GLY A 302 5.50 2.24 -3.98
N HIS A 303 5.00 3.48 -4.08
CA HIS A 303 3.57 3.79 -4.01
C HIS A 303 3.07 4.30 -5.36
N THR A 304 1.77 4.09 -5.60
CA THR A 304 1.09 4.56 -6.81
C THR A 304 0.27 5.82 -6.57
N ASN A 305 -0.21 6.04 -5.33
CA ASN A 305 -1.18 7.09 -5.00
C ASN A 305 -0.73 8.06 -3.90
N ASP A 306 0.48 7.93 -3.36
CA ASP A 306 1.04 8.86 -2.38
C ASP A 306 2.21 9.65 -2.97
N VAL A 307 2.56 10.75 -2.34
CA VAL A 307 3.60 11.68 -2.77
C VAL A 307 4.66 11.88 -1.69
N MET A 308 5.88 12.19 -2.12
CA MET A 308 6.98 12.55 -1.24
C MET A 308 6.81 13.98 -0.75
N VAL A 309 6.77 14.13 0.56
CA VAL A 309 6.89 15.43 1.21
C VAL A 309 8.37 15.64 1.57
N ASN A 310 8.94 16.76 1.16
CA ASN A 310 10.31 17.10 1.56
C ASN A 310 10.35 17.39 3.06
N MET A 311 11.11 16.58 3.80
CA MET A 311 11.26 16.70 5.26
C MET A 311 12.57 17.35 5.66
N VAL A 312 13.46 17.71 4.72
CA VAL A 312 14.77 18.31 5.03
C VAL A 312 14.60 19.60 5.83
N GLU A 313 13.60 20.40 5.48
CA GLU A 313 13.22 21.63 6.21
C GLU A 313 12.72 21.38 7.65
N LEU A 314 12.53 20.14 8.08
CA LEU A 314 12.20 19.80 9.47
C LEU A 314 13.40 19.26 10.24
N THR A 315 14.59 19.28 9.64
CA THR A 315 15.83 18.76 10.23
C THR A 315 16.87 19.87 10.39
N ALA A 316 17.95 19.57 11.12
CA ALA A 316 19.11 20.45 11.21
C ALA A 316 20.08 20.33 10.00
N LEU A 317 19.74 19.50 9.01
CA LEU A 317 20.59 19.27 7.84
C LEU A 317 20.44 20.43 6.86
N GLN A 318 21.57 20.92 6.36
CA GLN A 318 21.58 21.93 5.31
C GLN A 318 21.18 21.29 3.97
N GLN A 319 20.49 22.04 3.11
CA GLN A 319 20.16 21.62 1.74
C GLN A 319 21.44 21.57 0.89
N GLU A 320 22.21 20.50 1.06
CA GLU A 320 23.33 20.15 0.19
C GLU A 320 22.92 18.92 -0.64
N GLU A 321 23.34 18.84 -1.90
CA GLU A 321 22.99 17.73 -2.79
C GLU A 321 23.39 16.37 -2.21
N GLU A 322 24.46 16.33 -1.40
CA GLU A 322 24.92 15.12 -0.70
C GLU A 322 23.93 14.61 0.37
N ASN A 323 23.03 15.45 0.87
CA ASN A 323 22.07 15.11 1.92
C ASN A 323 20.73 14.58 1.40
N GLN A 324 20.51 14.53 0.07
CA GLN A 324 19.21 14.18 -0.54
C GLN A 324 18.72 12.77 -0.17
N ASN A 325 19.61 11.85 0.19
CA ASN A 325 19.27 10.48 0.60
C ASN A 325 19.41 10.22 2.11
N VAL A 326 19.75 11.25 2.90
CA VAL A 326 19.94 11.11 4.36
C VAL A 326 18.60 11.20 5.10
N VAL A 327 17.65 12.01 4.58
CA VAL A 327 16.33 12.21 5.18
C VAL A 327 15.29 11.43 4.39
N ALA A 328 14.60 10.51 5.07
CA ALA A 328 13.47 9.81 4.46
C ALA A 328 12.35 10.81 4.12
N PRO A 329 11.70 10.68 2.94
CA PRO A 329 10.58 11.55 2.58
C PRO A 329 9.40 11.34 3.52
N GLY A 330 8.64 12.41 3.75
CA GLY A 330 7.32 12.34 4.37
C GLY A 330 6.28 11.86 3.37
N CYS A 331 5.06 11.62 3.86
CA CYS A 331 3.95 11.07 3.10
C CYS A 331 2.61 11.66 3.57
N LEU A 332 1.54 11.47 2.78
CA LEU A 332 0.22 12.00 3.11
C LEU A 332 -0.59 11.05 4.01
N ALA A 333 -0.37 9.74 3.94
CA ALA A 333 -1.15 8.81 4.73
C ALA A 333 -0.85 8.93 6.23
N GLN A 334 -1.91 9.17 7.02
CA GLN A 334 -1.84 9.33 8.49
C GLN A 334 -2.88 8.42 9.15
N SER A 335 -2.72 7.12 8.95
CA SER A 335 -3.74 6.09 9.24
C SER A 335 -4.09 5.93 10.73
N ASN A 336 -3.27 6.46 11.65
CA ASN A 336 -3.48 6.33 13.10
C ASN A 336 -3.68 7.68 13.85
N ASP A 337 -3.64 8.83 13.15
CA ASP A 337 -3.82 10.15 13.78
C ASP A 337 -5.17 10.77 13.40
N THR A 338 -6.05 10.92 14.39
CA THR A 338 -7.40 11.50 14.22
C THR A 338 -7.37 12.96 13.78
N ALA A 339 -6.44 13.77 14.30
CA ALA A 339 -6.34 15.18 13.95
C ALA A 339 -5.82 15.34 12.52
N ALA A 340 -4.85 14.52 12.12
CA ALA A 340 -4.35 14.50 10.75
C ALA A 340 -5.42 14.04 9.74
N LYS A 341 -6.21 13.01 10.09
CA LYS A 341 -7.35 12.58 9.25
C LYS A 341 -8.41 13.66 9.09
N ALA A 342 -8.77 14.36 10.17
CA ALA A 342 -9.73 15.46 10.10
C ALA A 342 -9.22 16.60 9.21
N LEU A 343 -7.93 16.95 9.32
CA LEU A 343 -7.30 17.94 8.45
C LEU A 343 -7.34 17.46 7.00
N TRP A 344 -6.90 16.22 6.73
CA TRP A 344 -6.90 15.62 5.39
C TRP A 344 -8.29 15.64 4.74
N GLU A 345 -9.33 15.27 5.48
CA GLU A 345 -10.72 15.34 5.02
C GLU A 345 -11.16 16.79 4.73
N ALA A 346 -10.74 17.76 5.55
CA ALA A 346 -11.00 19.16 5.26
C ALA A 346 -10.29 19.62 3.97
N LEU A 347 -9.04 19.19 3.75
CA LEU A 347 -8.27 19.53 2.54
C LEU A 347 -8.89 18.92 1.27
N LEU A 348 -9.50 17.74 1.37
CA LEU A 348 -10.20 17.06 0.28
C LEU A 348 -11.53 17.74 -0.09
N ASN A 349 -12.29 18.17 0.92
CA ASN A 349 -13.70 18.55 0.75
C ASN A 349 -13.95 20.06 0.67
N THR A 350 -12.94 20.90 0.95
CA THR A 350 -13.11 22.37 0.95
C THR A 350 -12.38 23.02 -0.22
N LYS A 351 -12.83 24.24 -0.56
CA LYS A 351 -12.17 25.03 -1.59
C LYS A 351 -10.78 25.43 -1.13
N HIS A 352 -9.87 25.61 -2.09
CA HIS A 352 -8.48 25.97 -1.82
C HIS A 352 -8.26 27.03 -0.72
N LYS A 353 -9.00 28.15 -0.73
CA LYS A 353 -8.85 29.22 0.27
C LYS A 353 -9.24 28.76 1.69
N GLU A 354 -10.31 27.98 1.81
CA GLU A 354 -10.81 27.46 3.08
C GLU A 354 -9.85 26.41 3.65
N ALA A 355 -9.40 25.47 2.80
CA ALA A 355 -8.39 24.47 3.15
C ALA A 355 -7.10 25.14 3.68
N VAL A 356 -6.64 26.20 3.01
CA VAL A 356 -5.47 26.97 3.43
C VAL A 356 -5.68 27.69 4.78
N MET A 357 -6.89 28.21 5.03
CA MET A 357 -7.24 28.79 6.34
C MET A 357 -7.27 27.73 7.45
N GLU A 358 -7.70 26.51 7.12
CA GLU A 358 -7.72 25.39 8.06
C GLU A 358 -6.31 24.93 8.44
N VAL A 359 -5.40 24.79 7.46
CA VAL A 359 -3.98 24.55 7.73
C VAL A 359 -3.41 25.64 8.64
N ARG A 360 -3.71 26.92 8.34
CA ARG A 360 -3.26 28.04 9.17
C ARG A 360 -3.78 27.94 10.62
N ARG A 361 -5.04 27.57 10.81
CA ARG A 361 -5.63 27.37 12.15
C ARG A 361 -4.86 26.31 12.93
N HIS A 362 -4.64 25.14 12.33
CA HIS A 362 -3.88 24.05 12.94
C HIS A 362 -2.44 24.47 13.32
N LEU A 363 -1.76 25.22 12.43
CA LEU A 363 -0.41 25.73 12.69
C LEU A 363 -0.38 26.72 13.87
N VAL A 364 -1.36 27.62 13.95
CA VAL A 364 -1.47 28.59 15.07
C VAL A 364 -1.76 27.87 16.40
N GLU A 365 -2.62 26.85 16.38
CA GLU A 365 -2.93 26.05 17.57
C GLU A 365 -1.72 25.25 18.05
N ALA A 366 -0.99 24.62 17.13
CA ALA A 366 0.26 23.92 17.45
C ALA A 366 1.30 24.89 18.04
N ALA A 367 1.51 26.04 17.40
CA ALA A 367 2.43 27.06 17.90
C ALA A 367 2.09 27.56 19.30
N SER A 368 0.79 27.81 19.54
CA SER A 368 0.30 28.31 20.83
C SER A 368 0.50 27.27 21.92
N ARG A 369 0.29 25.98 21.61
CA ARG A 369 0.52 24.86 22.53
C ARG A 369 2.00 24.75 22.93
N GLU A 370 2.90 25.01 22.00
CA GLU A 370 4.36 24.98 22.22
C GLU A 370 4.91 26.31 22.77
N ASN A 371 4.05 27.26 23.13
CA ASN A 371 4.41 28.60 23.63
C ASN A 371 5.39 29.37 22.71
N LEU A 372 5.31 29.14 21.40
CA LEU A 372 6.15 29.84 20.45
C LEU A 372 5.73 31.32 20.38
N PRO A 373 6.67 32.26 20.23
CA PRO A 373 6.41 33.70 20.29
C PRO A 373 5.73 34.22 19.01
N ILE A 374 4.56 33.67 18.67
CA ILE A 374 3.85 34.02 17.43
C ILE A 374 2.79 35.08 17.72
N LYS A 375 3.05 36.32 17.30
CA LYS A 375 2.05 37.41 17.31
C LYS A 375 1.16 37.36 16.06
N MET A 376 0.30 36.34 15.94
CA MET A 376 -0.61 36.24 14.78
C MET A 376 -1.87 37.09 15.00
N SER A 377 -2.01 38.18 14.24
CA SER A 377 -3.34 38.75 14.01
C SER A 377 -4.04 37.96 12.89
N MET A 378 -5.30 37.59 13.10
CA MET A 378 -6.08 36.72 12.19
C MET A 378 -6.26 37.27 10.75
N GLY A 379 -5.72 38.45 10.41
CA GLY A 379 -6.03 39.13 9.14
C GLY A 379 -4.90 39.52 8.19
N LYS A 380 -3.60 39.38 8.52
CA LYS A 380 -2.53 40.03 7.70
C LYS A 380 -1.27 39.23 7.36
N GLU A 381 -1.09 38.01 7.85
CA GLU A 381 0.16 37.27 7.64
C GLU A 381 -0.03 36.12 6.63
N SER A 382 0.88 36.02 5.66
CA SER A 382 0.87 34.94 4.66
C SER A 382 1.25 33.61 5.30
N LEU A 383 0.70 32.49 4.81
CA LEU A 383 1.06 31.15 5.32
C LEU A 383 2.56 30.89 5.24
N ALA A 384 3.24 31.37 4.19
CA ALA A 384 4.69 31.26 4.08
C ALA A 384 5.40 31.92 5.26
N ARG A 385 4.90 33.08 5.73
CA ARG A 385 5.46 33.76 6.90
C ARG A 385 5.12 33.01 8.20
N THR A 386 3.90 32.45 8.31
CA THR A 386 3.53 31.59 9.44
C THR A 386 4.40 30.35 9.54
N ALA A 387 4.61 29.66 8.43
CA ALA A 387 5.47 28.47 8.34
C ALA A 387 6.93 28.83 8.65
N TYR A 388 7.44 29.94 8.11
CA TYR A 388 8.79 30.42 8.40
C TYR A 388 9.01 30.76 9.89
N ILE A 389 8.04 31.41 10.55
CA ILE A 389 8.12 31.72 11.98
C ILE A 389 8.13 30.44 12.81
N LEU A 390 7.26 29.48 12.48
CA LEU A 390 7.22 28.16 13.12
C LEU A 390 8.55 27.41 12.95
N TYR A 391 9.09 27.37 11.74
CA TYR A 391 10.38 26.78 11.43
C TYR A 391 11.50 27.42 12.26
N SER A 392 11.58 28.76 12.26
CA SER A 392 12.60 29.49 13.00
C SER A 392 12.53 29.20 14.50
N ALA A 393 11.32 29.17 15.06
CA ALA A 393 11.13 28.90 16.48
C ALA A 393 11.43 27.43 16.87
N LEU A 394 11.15 26.47 15.98
CA LEU A 394 11.56 25.06 16.17
C LEU A 394 13.09 24.90 16.10
N GLN A 395 13.77 25.63 15.21
CA GLN A 395 15.23 25.62 15.15
C GLN A 395 15.86 26.24 16.42
N GLU A 396 15.32 27.35 16.92
CA GLU A 396 15.78 27.98 18.17
C GLU A 396 15.63 27.03 19.37
N GLN A 397 14.51 26.30 19.48
CA GLN A 397 14.32 25.29 20.53
C GLN A 397 15.30 24.10 20.40
N SER A 398 15.60 23.67 19.18
CA SER A 398 16.60 22.61 18.92
C SER A 398 18.01 23.04 19.31
N GLN A 399 18.37 24.30 19.08
CA GLN A 399 19.66 24.86 19.50
C GLN A 399 19.75 25.01 21.02
N SER A 400 18.69 25.50 21.69
CA SER A 400 18.63 25.62 23.15
C SER A 400 18.70 24.27 23.88
N SER A 401 18.13 23.20 23.29
CA SER A 401 18.24 21.83 23.81
C SER A 401 19.64 21.22 23.63
N LYS A 402 20.41 21.66 22.62
CA LYS A 402 21.82 21.27 22.47
C LYS A 402 22.72 21.97 23.49
N GLU A 403 22.40 23.20 23.87
CA GLU A 403 23.14 23.93 24.92
C GLU A 403 22.89 23.36 26.32
N SER A 404 21.70 22.80 26.60
CA SER A 404 21.41 22.18 27.90
C SER A 404 22.08 20.80 28.10
N LEU A 405 22.30 20.05 27.02
CA LEU A 405 23.05 18.78 27.01
C LEU A 405 24.58 18.96 27.05
N TRP A 406 25.07 20.18 26.80
CA TRP A 406 26.48 20.54 26.84
C TRP A 406 26.73 21.71 27.80
N THR A 407 26.30 21.59 29.06
CA THR A 407 26.87 22.40 30.13
C THR A 407 28.07 21.66 30.75
N PRO A 408 29.30 22.23 30.71
CA PRO A 408 30.51 21.59 31.27
C PRO A 408 30.52 21.42 32.80
N ALA A 409 29.41 21.70 33.49
CA ALA A 409 29.35 21.74 34.95
C ALA A 409 29.19 20.36 35.62
N ALA A 410 28.94 19.28 34.86
CA ALA A 410 28.72 17.95 35.43
C ALA A 410 29.97 17.06 35.53
N TRP A 411 31.15 17.51 35.05
CA TRP A 411 32.38 16.68 34.98
C TRP A 411 33.60 17.28 35.68
N ALA A 412 33.42 18.24 36.60
CA ALA A 412 34.49 18.70 37.48
C ALA A 412 34.45 17.94 38.82
N GLY A 413 34.81 16.66 38.78
CA GLY A 413 34.92 15.85 39.99
C GLY A 413 35.58 14.51 39.71
N HIS A 414 36.85 14.40 40.13
CA HIS A 414 37.68 13.18 40.20
C HIS A 414 38.59 12.92 39.00
N SER A 415 39.68 13.69 38.96
CA SER A 415 40.94 13.27 38.37
C SER A 415 41.71 12.38 39.36
N SER A 416 41.92 11.10 39.01
CA SER A 416 43.19 10.43 39.33
C SER A 416 43.43 9.20 38.45
N ASN A 417 44.59 9.27 37.78
CA ASN A 417 45.52 8.20 37.44
C ASN A 417 45.03 7.03 36.58
N PHE A 418 45.46 7.03 35.31
CA PHE A 418 46.07 5.84 34.74
C PHE A 418 47.22 6.19 33.80
N GLU A 419 48.38 5.65 34.14
CA GLU A 419 49.64 5.71 33.41
C GLU A 419 49.55 4.90 32.12
N THR A 420 50.19 5.40 31.05
CA THR A 420 50.60 4.60 29.89
C THR A 420 52.02 4.10 30.12
N PRO A 421 52.37 2.94 29.53
CA PRO A 421 53.64 2.95 28.80
C PRO A 421 53.55 2.37 27.39
N ALA A 422 54.51 2.87 26.60
CA ALA A 422 54.71 2.74 25.18
C ALA A 422 55.29 1.39 24.71
N ASP A 423 55.32 1.30 23.37
CA ASP A 423 56.38 0.74 22.52
C ASP A 423 56.27 -0.70 21.97
N SER A 424 56.04 -0.74 20.65
CA SER A 424 57.01 -1.19 19.63
C SER A 424 56.62 -2.33 18.67
N GLN A 425 57.15 -2.18 17.44
CA GLN A 425 57.30 -3.10 16.31
C GLN A 425 56.04 -3.40 15.46
N VAL A 426 55.91 -2.84 14.25
CA VAL A 426 56.59 -3.15 12.97
C VAL A 426 56.31 -4.58 12.48
N GLY A 427 55.53 -4.68 11.39
CA GLY A 427 55.31 -5.92 10.66
C GLY A 427 54.45 -5.69 9.40
N GLN A 428 55.11 -5.78 8.25
CA GLN A 428 54.62 -5.60 6.89
C GLN A 428 53.80 -6.81 6.37
N LEU A 429 52.99 -6.54 5.34
CA LEU A 429 52.66 -7.38 4.16
C LEU A 429 51.45 -8.34 4.14
N SER A 430 50.55 -8.00 3.19
CA SER A 430 49.98 -8.80 2.07
C SER A 430 49.04 -10.01 2.30
N SER A 431 47.92 -9.93 1.55
CA SER A 431 47.15 -11.00 0.87
C SER A 431 46.53 -12.11 1.72
N PHE A 432 45.20 -12.12 1.81
CA PHE A 432 44.31 -13.03 1.07
C PHE A 432 42.91 -12.40 0.93
#